data_AF-A0A1X7NHP3-F1
#
_entry.id   AF-A0A1X7NHP3-F1
#
_cell.length_a   1.000
_cell.length_b   1.000
_cell.length_c   1.000
_cell.angle_alpha   90.00
_cell.angle_beta   90.00
_cell.angle_gamma   90.00
#
_symmetry.space_group_name_H-M   'P 1'
#
loop_
_entity.id
_entity.type
_entity.pdbx_description
1 polymer ?
#
loop_
_entity_poly.entity_id
_entity_poly.type
_entity_poly.pdbx_seq_one_letter_code
_entity_poly.pdbx_strand_id
1 'polypeptide(L)' 'MTPWSDLTPDRQLQLRMDYQAHLDSLPPTCSLDDKVTAFANWLASHDVAFSIEDVSPKRSRK' A
#
# COMPACT_ATOMS: atom_id res chain seq x y z
N MET A 1 6.46 5.50 11.51
CA MET A 1 6.32 4.85 10.19
C MET A 1 6.87 3.44 10.20
N THR A 2 5.98 2.46 10.26
CA THR A 2 6.29 1.03 10.17
C THR A 2 6.35 0.62 8.70
N PRO A 3 7.37 -0.13 8.25
CA PRO A 3 7.43 -0.58 6.86
C PRO A 3 6.35 -1.61 6.58
N TRP A 4 5.77 -1.56 5.38
CA TRP A 4 4.74 -2.49 4.93
C TRP A 4 5.15 -3.96 5.09
N SER A 5 6.41 -4.27 4.78
CA SER A 5 6.99 -5.61 4.95
C SER A 5 7.03 -6.13 6.40
N ASP A 6 6.98 -5.25 7.41
CA ASP A 6 6.98 -5.60 8.83
C ASP A 6 5.55 -5.75 9.39
N LEU A 7 4.53 -5.32 8.64
CA LEU A 7 3.13 -5.52 9.01
C LEU A 7 2.73 -6.99 8.94
N THR A 8 1.93 -7.41 9.92
CA THR A 8 1.31 -8.74 9.89
C THR A 8 0.42 -8.90 8.64
N PRO A 9 0.30 -10.12 8.09
CA PRO A 9 -0.49 -10.36 6.90
C PRO A 9 -1.96 -9.95 7.06
N ASP A 10 -2.50 -10.07 8.27
CA ASP A 10 -3.85 -9.62 8.61
C ASP A 10 -3.98 -8.09 8.48
N ARG A 11 -3.01 -7.33 9.00
CA ARG A 11 -3.00 -5.86 8.90
C ARG A 11 -2.83 -5.40 7.46
N GLN A 12 -1.98 -6.07 6.69
CA GLN A 12 -1.83 -5.79 5.25
C GLN A 12 -3.14 -6.05 4.50
N LEU A 13 -3.86 -7.13 4.84
CA LEU A 13 -5.14 -7.46 4.21
C LEU A 13 -6.19 -6.40 4.53
N GLN A 14 -6.34 -6.00 5.79
CA GLN A 14 -7.26 -4.95 6.21
C GLN A 14 -6.99 -3.64 5.45
N LEU A 15 -5.73 -3.22 5.36
CA LEU A 15 -5.36 -1.99 4.65
C LEU A 15 -5.65 -2.06 3.14
N ARG A 16 -5.43 -3.22 2.51
CA ARG A 16 -5.80 -3.43 1.09
C ARG A 16 -7.31 -3.37 0.88
N MET A 17 -8.09 -3.97 1.78
CA MET A 17 -9.56 -3.98 1.70
C MET A 17 -10.13 -2.57 1.85
N ASP A 18 -9.63 -1.81 2.82
CA ASP A 18 -10.05 -0.42 3.04
C ASP A 18 -9.69 0.47 1.84
N TYR A 19 -8.48 0.32 1.31
CA TYR A 19 -8.06 1.02 0.10
C TYR A 19 -8.86 0.61 -1.15
N GLN A 20 -9.25 -0.66 -1.28
CA GLN A 20 -10.13 -1.13 -2.36
C GLN A 20 -11.50 -0.45 -2.31
N ALA A 21 -12.08 -0.29 -1.11
CA ALA A 21 -13.34 0.43 -0.93
C ALA A 21 -13.19 1.93 -1.27
N HIS A 22 -12.05 2.53 -0.94
CA HIS A 22 -11.72 3.89 -1.34
C HIS A 22 -11.58 4.04 -2.87
N LEU A 23 -10.93 3.08 -3.54
CA LEU A 23 -10.79 3.06 -5.00
C LEU A 23 -12.11 2.90 -5.74
N ASP A 24 -13.06 2.14 -5.18
CA ASP A 24 -14.40 1.98 -5.75
C ASP A 24 -15.16 3.32 -5.84
N SER A 25 -14.85 4.25 -4.93
CA SER A 25 -15.42 5.61 -4.90
C SER A 25 -14.67 6.61 -5.79
N LEU A 26 -13.48 6.27 -6.30
CA LEU A 26 -12.65 7.16 -7.11
C LEU A 26 -12.82 6.90 -8.62
N PRO A 27 -12.66 7.93 -9.47
CA PRO A 27 -12.63 7.73 -10.91
C PRO A 27 -11.48 6.77 -11.29
N PRO A 28 -11.64 5.93 -12.32
CA PRO A 28 -10.62 4.95 -12.69
C PRO A 28 -9.35 5.68 -13.13
N THR A 29 -8.33 5.67 -12.26
CA THR A 29 -7.02 6.23 -12.59
C THR A 29 -6.34 5.29 -13.59
N CYS A 30 -5.91 5.85 -14.73
CA CYS A 30 -5.45 5.07 -15.88
C CYS A 30 -3.94 4.76 -15.84
N SER A 31 -3.29 4.82 -14.68
CA SER A 31 -1.85 4.58 -14.57
C SER A 31 -1.51 3.87 -13.26
N LEU A 32 -0.70 2.82 -13.37
CA LEU A 32 -0.24 2.02 -12.23
C LEU A 32 0.57 2.85 -11.25
N ASP A 33 1.42 3.75 -11.75
CA ASP A 33 2.24 4.66 -10.96
C ASP A 33 1.40 5.60 -10.08
N ASP A 34 0.30 6.11 -10.64
CA ASP A 34 -0.66 6.97 -9.95
C ASP A 34 -1.39 6.20 -8.82
N LYS A 35 -1.78 4.95 -9.08
CA LYS A 35 -2.36 4.06 -8.07
C LYS A 35 -1.40 3.75 -6.93
N VAL A 36 -0.12 3.55 -7.24
CA VAL A 36 0.92 3.26 -6.25
C VAL A 36 1.22 4.49 -5.41
N THR A 37 1.31 5.67 -6.03
CA THR A 37 1.51 6.95 -5.33
C THR A 37 0.33 7.30 -4.44
N ALA A 38 -0.90 7.13 -4.92
CA ALA A 38 -2.12 7.31 -4.12
C ALA A 38 -2.16 6.34 -2.93
N PHE A 39 -1.76 5.09 -3.14
CA PHE A 39 -1.71 4.08 -2.07
C PHE A 39 -0.62 4.40 -1.04
N ALA A 40 0.57 4.79 -1.49
CA ALA A 40 1.66 5.19 -0.59
C ALA A 40 1.29 6.42 0.25
N ASN A 41 0.65 7.43 -0.34
CA ASN A 41 0.16 8.61 0.38
C ASN A 41 -0.95 8.25 1.38
N TRP A 42 -1.87 7.36 1.00
CA TRP A 42 -2.91 6.88 1.89
C TRP A 42 -2.30 6.13 3.08
N LEU A 43 -1.37 5.21 2.82
CA LEU A 43 -0.67 4.45 3.87
C LEU A 43 0.18 5.34 4.79
N ALA A 44 0.76 6.43 4.27
CA ALA A 44 1.48 7.39 5.09
C ALA A 44 0.58 8.03 6.17
N SER A 45 -0.72 8.19 5.89
CA SER A 45 -1.70 8.66 6.89
C SER A 45 -1.99 7.62 7.97
N HIS A 46 -1.70 6.35 7.71
CA HIS A 46 -1.83 5.24 8.67
C HIS A 46 -0.50 4.93 9.39
N ASP A 47 0.49 5.82 9.31
CA ASP A 47 1.87 5.62 9.81
C ASP A 47 2.56 4.38 9.19
N VAL A 48 2.19 4.04 7.95
CA VAL A 48 2.77 2.91 7.21
C VAL A 48 3.62 3.44 6.06
N ALA A 49 4.88 3.02 6.00
CA ALA A 49 5.76 3.29 4.87
C ALA A 49 5.58 2.20 3.81
N PHE A 50 5.18 2.62 2.60
CA PHE A 50 5.03 1.75 1.44
C PHE A 50 5.64 2.42 0.22
N SER A 51 6.33 1.63 -0.60
CA SER A 51 6.90 2.07 -1.86
C SER A 51 6.70 1.02 -2.94
N ILE A 52 6.80 1.40 -4.20
CA ILE A 52 6.77 0.46 -5.35
C ILE A 52 7.76 -0.70 -5.17
N GLU A 53 8.86 -0.46 -4.45
CA GLU A 53 9.87 -1.46 -4.12
C GLU A 53 9.36 -2.56 -3.17
N ASP A 54 8.36 -2.32 -2.32
CA ASP A 54 7.70 -3.35 -1.49
C ASP A 54 6.81 -4.30 -2.31
N VAL A 55 6.35 -3.88 -3.49
CA VAL A 55 5.64 -4.75 -4.44
C VAL A 55 6.59 -5.77 -5.07
N SER A 56 7.87 -5.42 -5.17
CA SER A 56 8.90 -6.37 -5.58
C SER A 56 9.41 -7.14 -4.36
N PRO A 57 9.28 -8.48 -4.31
CA PRO A 57 9.78 -9.26 -3.19
C PRO A 57 11.31 -9.29 -3.20
N LYS A 58 11.98 -8.21 -2.78
CA LYS A 58 13.35 -8.32 -2.30
C LYS A 58 13.27 -8.79 -0.86
N ARG A 59 13.37 -10.11 -0.71
CA ARG A 59 13.73 -10.82 0.53
C ARG A 59 14.67 -9.95 1.37
N SER A 60 14.16 -9.38 2.45
CA SER A 60 14.98 -8.93 3.57
C SER A 60 15.48 -10.18 4.27
N ARG A 61 16.61 -10.69 3.78
CA ARG A 61 17.43 -11.70 4.43
C ARG A 61 18.27 -10.97 5.47
N LYS A 62 17.99 -11.16 6.76
CA LYS A 62 18.98 -10.93 7.82
C LYS A 62 18.73 -11.86 8.98
#